data_AF-A0A673VXJ3-F1
#
_entry.id   AF-A0A673VXJ3-F1
#
_cell.length_a   1.000
_cell.length_b   1.000
_cell.length_c   1.000
_cell.angle_alpha   90.00
_cell.angle_beta   90.00
_cell.angle_gamma   90.00
#
_symmetry.space_group_name_H-M   'P 1'
#
loop_
_entity.id
_entity.type
_entity.pdbx_description
1 polymer ?
#
loop_
_entity_poly.entity_id
_entity_poly.type
_entity_poly.pdbx_seq_one_letter_code
_entity_poly.pdbx_strand_id
1 'polypeptide(L)'
;MPSGSTLRKRKMYEEFLSKVSILESLDKWERLTVADSLEPVQFEDGEKIVVQGDPGDDFFIITEVQECVCLCVRMSFSGRH
;
A
#
# COMPACT_ATOMS: atom_id res chain seq x y z
N MET A 1 22.62 -11.47 -10.00
CA MET A 1 22.44 -10.06 -9.61
C MET A 1 20.95 -9.78 -9.59
N PRO A 2 20.37 -9.18 -8.53
CA PRO A 2 18.93 -8.92 -8.51
C PRO A 2 18.63 -7.76 -9.48
N SER A 3 17.74 -8.04 -10.42
CA SER A 3 17.32 -7.16 -11.52
C SER A 3 16.90 -5.77 -11.01
N GLY A 4 17.33 -4.70 -11.70
CA GLY A 4 17.12 -3.29 -11.33
C GLY A 4 15.67 -2.79 -11.30
N SER A 5 14.68 -3.68 -11.27
CA SER A 5 13.25 -3.39 -11.17
C SER A 5 12.76 -3.14 -9.73
N THR A 6 13.48 -3.60 -8.70
CA THR A 6 13.08 -3.44 -7.28
C THR A 6 13.45 -2.08 -6.67
N LEU A 7 14.48 -1.41 -7.19
CA LEU A 7 14.92 -0.09 -6.70
C LEU A 7 14.00 1.04 -7.16
N ARG A 8 13.50 0.97 -8.40
CA ARG A 8 12.55 1.98 -8.94
C ARG A 8 11.23 1.96 -8.19
N LYS A 9 10.69 0.78 -7.88
CA LYS A 9 9.47 0.64 -7.09
C LYS A 9 9.63 1.23 -5.69
N ARG A 10 10.72 0.90 -4.98
CA ARG A 10 10.99 1.44 -3.65
C ARG A 10 11.05 2.96 -3.61
N LYS A 11 11.70 3.60 -4.59
CA LYS A 11 11.81 5.07 -4.62
C LYS A 11 10.45 5.75 -4.86
N MET A 12 9.63 5.20 -5.76
CA MET A 12 8.27 5.72 -6.00
C MET A 12 7.37 5.55 -4.78
N TYR A 13 7.42 4.38 -4.12
CA TYR A 13 6.66 4.16 -2.90
C TYR A 13 7.16 5.03 -1.74
N GLU A 14 8.47 5.25 -1.57
CA GLU A 14 9.00 6.11 -0.51
C GLU A 14 8.53 7.58 -0.67
N GLU A 15 8.61 8.13 -1.88
CA GLU A 15 8.09 9.48 -2.18
C GLU A 15 6.57 9.55 -2.00
N PHE A 16 5.84 8.49 -2.35
CA PHE A 16 4.39 8.43 -2.20
C PHE A 16 3.96 8.32 -0.73
N LEU A 17 4.57 7.42 0.04
CA LEU A 17 4.32 7.26 1.47
C LEU A 17 4.67 8.53 2.25
N SER A 18 5.68 9.27 1.82
CA SER A 18 6.02 10.57 2.43
C SER A 18 4.97 11.67 2.17
N LYS A 19 4.08 11.51 1.19
CA LYS A 19 2.96 12.45 0.94
C LYS A 19 1.69 12.07 1.71
N VAL A 20 1.65 10.87 2.27
CA VAL A 20 0.50 10.37 3.03
C VAL A 20 0.66 10.81 4.49
N SER A 21 -0.13 11.80 4.92
CA SER A 21 0.00 12.43 6.24
C SER A 21 -0.15 11.47 7.42
N ILE A 22 -0.93 10.39 7.27
CA ILE A 22 -1.09 9.37 8.32
C ILE A 22 0.17 8.50 8.51
N LEU A 23 1.08 8.50 7.53
CA LEU A 23 2.36 7.78 7.55
C LEU A 23 3.55 8.72 7.81
N GLU A 24 3.31 10.03 7.97
CA GLU A 24 4.40 10.99 8.24
C GLU A 24 5.08 10.72 9.57
N SER A 25 4.34 10.24 10.57
CA SER A 25 4.86 9.91 11.90
C SER A 25 5.76 8.68 11.93
N LEU A 26 5.81 7.89 10.85
CA LEU A 26 6.63 6.68 10.77
C LEU A 26 8.08 7.04 10.43
N ASP A 27 9.00 6.45 11.17
CA ASP A 27 10.44 6.60 10.95
C ASP A 27 10.88 5.96 9.64
N LYS A 28 12.07 6.33 9.15
CA LYS A 28 12.62 5.82 7.88
C LYS A 28 12.62 4.28 7.81
N TRP A 29 12.89 3.60 8.92
CA TRP A 29 12.88 2.15 9.01
C TRP A 29 11.47 1.55 8.91
N GLU A 30 10.50 2.18 9.58
CA GLU A 30 9.11 1.77 9.51
C GLU A 30 8.56 1.97 8.09
N ARG A 31 8.88 3.11 7.45
CA ARG A 31 8.52 3.36 6.04
C ARG A 31 9.11 2.32 5.09
N LEU A 32 10.34 1.87 5.32
CA LEU A 32 10.94 0.78 4.54
C LEU A 32 10.19 -0.54 4.76
N THR A 33 9.81 -0.82 5.99
CA THR A 33 9.04 -2.03 6.34
C THR A 33 7.64 -2.00 5.72
N VAL A 34 7.00 -0.82 5.75
CA VAL A 34 5.73 -0.57 5.05
C VAL A 34 5.92 -0.82 3.56
N ALA A 35 6.89 -0.14 2.93
CA ALA A 35 7.14 -0.25 1.50
C ALA A 35 7.46 -1.68 1.03
N ASP A 36 8.02 -2.53 1.91
CA ASP A 36 8.26 -3.95 1.65
C ASP A 36 7.01 -4.82 1.83
N SER A 37 6.14 -4.45 2.78
CA SER A 37 4.87 -5.14 3.08
C SER A 37 3.72 -4.73 2.16
N LEU A 38 3.93 -3.71 1.33
CA LEU A 38 2.96 -3.17 0.39
C LEU A 38 2.74 -4.14 -0.79
N GLU A 39 1.54 -4.72 -0.87
CA GLU A 39 1.15 -5.62 -1.95
C GLU A 39 0.22 -4.92 -2.95
N PRO A 40 0.55 -4.87 -4.26
CA PRO A 40 -0.36 -4.34 -5.27
C PRO A 40 -1.55 -5.28 -5.46
N VAL A 41 -2.75 -4.74 -5.25
CA VAL A 41 -4.03 -5.41 -5.44
C VAL A 41 -4.85 -4.62 -6.46
N GLN A 42 -5.44 -5.33 -7.40
CA GLN A 42 -6.31 -4.74 -8.42
C GLN A 42 -7.75 -5.10 -8.07
N PHE A 43 -8.63 -4.11 -8.19
CA PHE A 43 -10.06 -4.27 -7.97
C PHE A 43 -10.80 -3.90 -9.24
N GLU A 44 -11.83 -4.68 -9.58
CA GLU A 44 -12.70 -4.41 -10.72
C GLU A 44 -13.81 -3.41 -10.36
N ASP A 45 -14.44 -2.83 -11.38
CA ASP A 45 -15.57 -1.92 -11.21
C ASP A 45 -16.74 -2.62 -10.51
N GLY A 46 -17.25 -1.97 -9.45
CA GLY A 46 -18.32 -2.52 -8.62
C GLY A 46 -17.87 -3.50 -7.53
N GLU A 47 -16.58 -3.80 -7.42
CA GLU A 47 -16.07 -4.66 -6.35
C GLU A 47 -16.02 -3.90 -5.00
N LYS A 48 -16.43 -4.57 -3.93
CA LYS A 48 -16.41 -4.01 -2.58
C LYS A 48 -15.03 -4.19 -1.95
N ILE A 49 -14.21 -3.14 -1.99
CA ILE A 49 -12.84 -3.12 -1.44
C ILE A 49 -12.86 -3.24 0.09
N VAL A 50 -13.74 -2.46 0.74
CA VAL A 50 -13.93 -2.48 2.20
C VAL A 50 -15.42 -2.47 2.51
N VAL A 51 -15.83 -3.25 3.50
CA VAL A 51 -17.22 -3.34 3.96
C VAL A 51 -17.30 -2.85 5.40
N GLN A 52 -18.14 -1.84 5.63
CA GLN A 52 -18.33 -1.28 6.95
C GLN A 52 -18.99 -2.32 7.87
N GLY A 53 -18.34 -2.62 8.99
CA GLY A 53 -18.82 -3.58 10.00
C GLY A 53 -18.09 -4.92 9.97
N ASP A 54 -17.30 -5.21 8.94
CA ASP A 54 -16.38 -6.33 8.93
C ASP A 54 -15.11 -6.01 9.72
N PRO A 55 -14.53 -7.00 10.44
CA PRO A 55 -13.21 -6.83 11.04
C PRO A 55 -12.18 -6.62 9.92
N GLY A 56 -11.50 -5.48 9.95
CA GLY A 56 -10.49 -5.10 8.98
C GLY A 56 -9.17 -4.78 9.66
N ASP A 57 -8.15 -5.58 9.38
CA ASP A 57 -6.75 -5.34 9.76
C ASP A 57 -5.90 -4.86 8.55
N ASP A 58 -6.55 -4.65 7.40
CA ASP A 58 -5.92 -4.27 6.15
C ASP A 58 -6.10 -2.77 5.87
N PHE A 59 -4.99 -2.12 5.49
CA PHE A 59 -4.98 -0.74 5.04
C PHE A 59 -4.77 -0.69 3.52
N PHE A 60 -5.62 0.05 2.81
CA PHE A 60 -5.56 0.17 1.35
C PHE A 60 -5.20 1.59 0.95
N ILE A 61 -4.21 1.74 0.06
CA ILE A 61 -3.85 3.03 -0.53
C ILE A 61 -4.08 3.00 -2.03
N ILE A 62 -4.92 3.89 -2.53
CA ILE A 62 -5.20 4.02 -3.96
C ILE A 62 -4.00 4.67 -4.64
N THR A 63 -3.37 3.96 -5.58
CA THR A 63 -2.20 4.45 -6.33
C THR A 63 -2.54 4.90 -7.73
N GLU A 64 -3.43 4.17 -8.40
CA GLU A 64 -3.83 4.45 -9.77
C GLU A 64 -5.30 4.08 -9.96
N VAL A 65 -6.01 4.93 -10.70
CA VAL A 65 -7.39 4.71 -11.12
C VAL A 65 -7.36 4.72 -12.64
N GLN A 66 -7.26 3.55 -13.27
CA GLN A 66 -7.50 3.41 -14.71
C GLN A 66 -8.94 2.95 -14.90
N GLU A 67 -9.60 3.32 -16.00
CA GLU A 67 -11.02 3.03 -16.22
C GLU A 67 -11.40 1.60 -15.76
N CYS A 68 -12.31 1.52 -14.79
CA CYS A 68 -12.80 0.31 -14.15
C CYS A 68 -11.82 -0.52 -13.29
N VAL A 69 -10.54 -0.13 -13.14
CA VAL A 69 -9.55 -0.84 -12.32
C VAL A 69 -8.87 0.09 -11.31
N CYS A 70 -9.09 -0.16 -10.03
CA CYS A 70 -8.38 0.51 -8.95
C CYS A 70 -7.18 -0.33 -8.51
N LEU A 71 -5.97 0.19 -8.71
CA LEU A 71 -4.77 -0.38 -8.13
C LEU A 71 -4.58 0.17 -6.71
N CYS A 72 -4.93 -0.64 -5.72
CA CYS A 72 -4.69 -0.32 -4.32
C CYS A 72 -3.52 -1.14 -3.80
N VAL A 73 -2.81 -0.58 -2.85
CA VAL A 73 -1.76 -1.31 -2.16
C VAL A 73 -2.28 -1.73 -0.81
N ARG A 74 -2.37 -3.05 -0.58
CA ARG A 74 -2.81 -3.61 0.70
C ARG A 74 -1.62 -3.71 1.64
N MET A 75 -1.82 -3.25 2.85
CA MET A 75 -0.88 -3.34 3.94
C MET A 75 -1.56 -4.09 5.08
N SER A 76 -1.08 -5.29 5.37
CA SER A 76 -1.60 -6.08 6.48
C SER A 76 -0.82 -5.74 7.74
N PHE A 77 -1.47 -5.08 8.70
CA PHE A 77 -0.88 -4.84 10.01
C PHE A 77 -0.94 -6.16 10.79
N SER A 78 0.12 -6.97 10.71
CA SER A 78 0.29 -8.12 11.60
C SER A 78 0.67 -7.64 13.00
N GLY A 79 -0.25 -6.92 13.65
CA GLY A 79 -0.18 -6.60 15.06
C GLY A 79 -0.25 -7.90 15.85
N ARG A 80 0.91 -8.48 16.14
CA ARG A 80 1.05 -9.39 17.29
C ARG A 80 0.68 -8.60 18.54
N HIS A 81 -0.39 -9.03 19.19
CA HIS A 81 -0.70 -8.76 20.58
C HIS A 81 0.51 -8.94 21.49
#